data_AF-A0A936ES62-F1
#
_entry.id   AF-A0A936ES62-F1
#
_cell.length_a   1.000
_cell.length_b   1.000
_cell.length_c   1.000
_cell.angle_alpha   90.00
_cell.angle_beta   90.00
_cell.angle_gamma   90.00
#
_symmetry.space_group_name_H-M   'P 1'
#
loop_
_entity.id
_entity.type
_entity.pdbx_description
1 polymer ?
#
loop_
_entity_poly.entity_id
_entity_poly.type
_entity_poly.pdbx_seq_one_letter_code
_entity_poly.pdbx_strand_id
1 'polypeptide(L)'
;MVLTAVRRVLPGWLCVLALACPWITVTAAMSGVAPDDAVEITETLLGLDPSRHADPLAAMKGWAALYARYRTLAQAGDPVGVRVWLLMAHTAAVKADAATSESFNADLLPTFGRQPRALLDALADNGWLVPVTCYHLGRHFDFEGRAGAGRAEWLVANEARVKAGLPAAAASRCLEQVRLPRRPAP
;
A
#
# COMPACT_ATOMS: atom_id res chain seq x y z
N MET A 1 24.07 80.38 -1.51
CA MET A 1 22.63 80.62 -1.78
C MET A 1 22.13 79.39 -2.54
N VAL A 2 21.59 78.38 -1.85
CA VAL A 2 20.21 78.25 -1.34
C VAL A 2 19.18 78.04 -2.48
N LEU A 3 18.66 76.80 -2.49
CA LEU A 3 17.34 76.31 -2.94
C LEU A 3 16.97 76.45 -4.43
N THR A 4 16.75 75.31 -5.12
CA THR A 4 15.39 74.78 -5.31
C THR A 4 15.41 73.38 -5.94
N ALA A 5 14.53 72.52 -5.42
CA ALA A 5 14.27 71.18 -5.89
C ALA A 5 13.48 71.18 -7.20
N VAL A 6 13.85 70.32 -8.14
CA VAL A 6 13.01 69.96 -9.29
C VAL A 6 12.61 68.49 -9.15
N ARG A 7 11.30 68.28 -9.06
CA ARG A 7 10.63 66.98 -8.98
C ARG A 7 10.78 66.20 -10.28
N ARG A 8 11.00 64.89 -10.08
CA ARG A 8 10.77 63.72 -10.96
C ARG A 8 9.84 63.95 -12.15
N VAL A 9 10.29 63.54 -13.33
CA VAL A 9 9.56 62.63 -14.25
C VAL A 9 10.61 61.89 -15.09
N LEU A 10 10.74 60.57 -14.95
CA LEU A 10 11.29 59.73 -16.01
C LEU A 10 10.33 58.53 -16.21
N PRO A 11 9.84 58.32 -17.44
CA PRO A 11 8.91 57.25 -17.75
C PRO A 11 9.67 55.97 -18.14
N GLY A 12 9.01 54.84 -17.88
CA GLY A 12 9.01 53.73 -18.82
C GLY A 12 10.28 52.88 -18.87
N TRP A 13 10.49 52.04 -17.87
CA TRP A 13 11.16 50.75 -18.08
C TRP A 13 10.26 49.64 -17.56
N LEU A 14 9.56 49.01 -18.50
CA LEU A 14 8.82 47.77 -18.37
C LEU A 14 9.77 46.66 -17.89
N CYS A 15 9.80 46.39 -16.58
CA CYS A 15 10.22 45.09 -16.08
C CYS A 15 9.04 44.12 -16.20
N VAL A 16 8.76 43.67 -17.42
CA VAL A 16 8.04 42.41 -17.61
C VAL A 16 9.04 41.30 -17.31
N LEU A 17 9.25 41.04 -16.01
CA LEU A 17 9.76 39.76 -15.56
C LEU A 17 8.65 38.76 -15.85
N ALA A 18 8.69 38.21 -17.06
CA ALA A 18 8.03 36.96 -17.38
C ALA A 18 8.62 35.90 -16.44
N LEU A 19 7.98 35.75 -15.29
CA LEU A 19 7.97 34.53 -14.50
C LEU A 19 7.33 33.45 -15.38
N ALA A 20 8.09 32.98 -16.36
CA ALA A 20 7.92 31.65 -16.89
C ALA A 20 8.32 30.73 -15.74
N CYS A 21 7.38 30.48 -14.83
CA CYS A 21 7.44 29.38 -13.89
C CYS A 21 7.45 28.15 -14.80
N PRO A 22 8.61 27.47 -15.03
CA PRO A 22 8.56 26.23 -15.77
C PRO A 22 7.75 25.33 -14.86
N TRP A 23 6.56 25.03 -15.34
CA TRP A 23 5.62 24.12 -14.74
C TRP A 23 6.46 22.93 -14.31
N ILE A 24 6.47 22.68 -13.02
CA ILE A 24 7.04 21.48 -12.45
C ILE A 24 6.26 20.36 -13.12
N THR A 25 6.75 19.89 -14.26
CA THR A 25 6.34 18.62 -14.84
C THR A 25 6.94 17.61 -13.89
N VAL A 26 6.23 17.37 -12.78
CA VAL A 26 6.39 16.14 -12.03
C VAL A 26 5.98 15.05 -13.00
N THR A 27 6.93 14.56 -13.78
CA THR A 27 6.79 13.28 -14.47
C THR A 27 6.75 12.22 -13.39
N ALA A 28 5.56 12.03 -12.82
CA ALA A 28 5.20 10.96 -11.90
C ALA A 28 5.15 9.63 -12.69
N ALA A 29 6.30 9.21 -13.19
CA ALA A 29 6.49 7.90 -13.83
C ALA A 29 7.60 7.11 -13.13
N MET A 30 7.93 7.45 -11.87
CA MET A 30 9.00 6.83 -11.10
C MET A 30 8.53 5.72 -10.14
N SER A 31 7.22 5.45 -10.03
CA SER A 31 6.69 4.49 -9.05
C SER A 31 6.47 3.07 -9.57
N GLY A 32 6.53 2.84 -10.90
CA GLY A 32 6.17 1.54 -11.50
C GLY A 32 4.69 1.16 -11.36
N VAL A 33 3.87 2.01 -10.73
CA VAL A 33 2.42 1.86 -10.56
C VAL A 33 1.73 2.70 -11.62
N ALA A 34 0.73 2.14 -12.30
CA ALA A 34 -0.06 2.91 -13.27
C ALA A 34 -0.75 4.11 -12.57
N PRO A 35 -0.75 5.33 -13.14
CA PRO A 35 -1.33 6.50 -12.49
C PRO A 35 -2.78 6.30 -12.02
N ASP A 36 -3.63 5.72 -12.88
CA ASP A 36 -5.03 5.44 -12.55
C ASP A 36 -5.17 4.47 -11.36
N ASP A 37 -4.29 3.47 -11.26
CA ASP A 37 -4.29 2.51 -10.15
C ASP A 37 -3.91 3.21 -8.83
N ALA A 38 -2.92 4.10 -8.88
CA ALA A 38 -2.48 4.85 -7.71
C ALA A 38 -3.59 5.80 -7.21
N VAL A 39 -4.31 6.43 -8.14
CA VAL A 39 -5.47 7.29 -7.82
C VAL A 39 -6.57 6.45 -7.16
N GLU A 40 -6.98 5.34 -7.79
CA GLU A 40 -8.05 4.48 -7.29
C GLU A 40 -7.75 3.91 -5.88
N ILE A 41 -6.52 3.47 -5.63
CA ILE A 41 -6.09 2.99 -4.29
C ILE A 41 -6.13 4.12 -3.26
N THR A 42 -5.69 5.31 -3.64
CA THR A 42 -5.67 6.48 -2.74
C THR A 42 -7.08 6.95 -2.42
N GLU A 43 -7.95 7.07 -3.42
CA GLU A 43 -9.37 7.41 -3.23
C GLU A 43 -10.04 6.40 -2.30
N THR A 44 -9.84 5.10 -2.54
CA THR A 44 -10.40 4.04 -1.69
C THR A 44 -9.88 4.13 -0.26
N LEU A 45 -8.57 4.34 -0.07
CA LEU A 45 -7.96 4.51 1.26
C LEU A 45 -8.54 5.71 2.02
N LEU A 46 -8.80 6.82 1.31
CA LEU A 46 -9.42 8.01 1.87
C LEU A 46 -10.94 7.88 2.06
N GLY A 47 -11.54 6.77 1.61
CA GLY A 47 -12.98 6.55 1.68
C GLY A 47 -13.80 7.36 0.68
N LEU A 48 -13.18 7.76 -0.42
CA LEU A 48 -13.83 8.41 -1.54
C LEU A 48 -14.36 7.35 -2.51
N ASP A 49 -15.45 7.68 -3.20
CA ASP A 49 -15.90 6.89 -4.34
C ASP A 49 -14.85 7.01 -5.47
N PRO A 50 -14.33 5.89 -5.99
CA PRO A 50 -13.32 5.95 -7.04
C PRO A 50 -13.80 6.67 -8.29
N SER A 51 -13.11 7.75 -8.67
CA SER A 51 -13.56 8.69 -9.71
C SER A 51 -13.48 8.12 -11.13
N ARG A 52 -12.67 7.07 -11.31
CA ARG A 52 -12.48 6.38 -12.59
C ARG A 52 -13.74 5.67 -13.09
N HIS A 53 -14.65 5.31 -12.18
CA HIS A 53 -15.77 4.43 -12.48
C HIS A 53 -17.09 5.21 -12.54
N ALA A 54 -17.93 4.89 -13.52
CA ALA A 54 -19.18 5.62 -13.75
C ALA A 54 -20.26 5.37 -12.69
N ASP A 55 -20.20 4.21 -12.01
CA ASP A 55 -21.16 3.79 -11.00
C ASP A 55 -20.53 2.86 -9.95
N PRO A 56 -21.19 2.63 -8.80
CA PRO A 56 -20.64 1.80 -7.72
C PRO A 56 -20.36 0.34 -8.12
N LEU A 57 -21.16 -0.26 -9.01
CA LEU A 57 -20.94 -1.63 -9.47
C LEU A 57 -19.69 -1.72 -10.35
N ALA A 58 -19.47 -0.72 -11.20
CA ALA A 58 -18.24 -0.58 -11.97
C ALA A 58 -17.03 -0.41 -11.04
N ALA A 59 -17.16 0.40 -9.97
CA ALA A 59 -16.10 0.57 -8.97
C ALA A 59 -15.75 -0.74 -8.26
N MET A 60 -16.75 -1.51 -7.83
CA MET A 60 -16.51 -2.83 -7.22
C MET A 60 -15.79 -3.79 -8.17
N LYS A 61 -16.19 -3.83 -9.45
CA LYS A 61 -15.54 -4.67 -10.47
C LYS A 61 -14.11 -4.20 -10.76
N GLY A 62 -13.90 -2.89 -10.83
CA GLY A 62 -12.60 -2.25 -10.99
C GLY A 62 -11.64 -2.64 -9.88
N TRP A 63 -12.08 -2.48 -8.63
CA TRP A 63 -11.32 -2.85 -7.44
C TRP A 63 -10.95 -4.35 -7.42
N ALA A 64 -11.90 -5.23 -7.75
CA ALA A 64 -11.64 -6.66 -7.84
C ALA A 64 -10.62 -7.01 -8.93
N ALA A 65 -10.70 -6.36 -10.10
CA ALA A 65 -9.74 -6.55 -11.19
C ALA A 65 -8.35 -6.01 -10.85
N LEU A 66 -8.30 -4.87 -10.15
CA LEU A 66 -7.09 -4.27 -9.61
C LEU A 66 -6.39 -5.24 -8.63
N TYR A 67 -7.16 -5.79 -7.68
CA TYR A 67 -6.67 -6.78 -6.73
C TYR A 67 -6.12 -8.02 -7.44
N ALA A 68 -6.88 -8.58 -8.39
CA ALA A 68 -6.47 -9.78 -9.12
C ALA A 68 -5.16 -9.58 -9.88
N ARG A 69 -4.99 -8.43 -10.54
CA ARG A 69 -3.73 -8.08 -11.23
C ARG A 69 -2.55 -8.01 -10.28
N TYR A 70 -2.67 -7.25 -9.19
CA TYR A 70 -1.56 -7.07 -8.25
C TYR A 70 -1.26 -8.33 -7.45
N ARG A 71 -2.26 -9.15 -7.15
CA ARG A 71 -2.06 -10.50 -6.62
C ARG A 71 -1.22 -11.37 -7.58
N THR A 72 -1.53 -11.36 -8.87
CA THR A 72 -0.76 -12.13 -9.86
C THR A 72 0.70 -11.66 -9.93
N LEU A 73 0.92 -10.34 -9.93
CA LEU A 73 2.28 -9.77 -9.87
C LEU A 73 3.00 -10.16 -8.57
N ALA A 74 2.34 -10.08 -7.42
CA ALA A 74 2.88 -10.49 -6.14
C ALA A 74 3.26 -11.98 -6.12
N GLN A 75 2.43 -12.85 -6.69
CA GLN A 75 2.71 -14.28 -6.83
C GLN A 75 3.88 -14.58 -7.78
N ALA A 76 4.13 -13.70 -8.75
CA ALA A 76 5.30 -13.74 -9.61
C ALA A 76 6.57 -13.17 -8.94
N GLY A 77 6.45 -12.58 -7.74
CA GLY A 77 7.56 -11.98 -7.02
C GLY A 77 7.94 -10.58 -7.51
N ASP A 78 7.06 -9.93 -8.28
CA ASP A 78 7.30 -8.56 -8.76
C ASP A 78 7.35 -7.57 -7.58
N PRO A 79 8.44 -6.81 -7.37
CA PRO A 79 8.59 -5.96 -6.20
C PRO A 79 7.52 -4.86 -6.07
N VAL A 80 7.08 -4.30 -7.19
CA VAL A 80 6.01 -3.28 -7.19
C VAL A 80 4.68 -3.95 -6.88
N GLY A 81 4.41 -5.08 -7.51
CA GLY A 81 3.20 -5.85 -7.33
C GLY A 81 2.99 -6.33 -5.90
N VAL A 82 4.05 -6.82 -5.24
CA VAL A 82 4.00 -7.19 -3.82
C VAL A 82 3.62 -5.98 -2.97
N ARG A 83 4.29 -4.84 -3.14
CA ARG A 83 4.03 -3.63 -2.33
C ARG A 83 2.61 -3.12 -2.51
N VAL A 84 2.14 -3.04 -3.75
CA VAL A 84 0.78 -2.59 -4.06
C VAL A 84 -0.26 -3.56 -3.51
N TRP A 85 -0.05 -4.87 -3.67
CA TRP A 85 -0.98 -5.87 -3.14
C TRP A 85 -1.07 -5.84 -1.61
N LEU A 86 0.05 -5.66 -0.90
CA LEU A 86 0.06 -5.44 0.55
C LEU A 86 -0.65 -4.14 0.96
N LEU A 87 -0.46 -3.06 0.18
CA LEU A 87 -1.17 -1.80 0.37
C LEU A 87 -2.69 -1.99 0.19
N MET A 88 -3.13 -2.73 -0.82
CA MET A 88 -4.55 -3.02 -1.02
C MET A 88 -5.16 -3.78 0.16
N ALA A 89 -4.42 -4.72 0.76
CA ALA A 89 -4.86 -5.40 1.98
C ALA A 89 -4.98 -4.43 3.18
N HIS A 90 -4.04 -3.49 3.31
CA HIS A 90 -4.13 -2.44 4.31
C HIS A 90 -5.36 -1.54 4.08
N THR A 91 -5.58 -1.10 2.84
CA THR A 91 -6.76 -0.32 2.46
C THR A 91 -8.05 -1.08 2.80
N ALA A 92 -8.12 -2.37 2.47
CA ALA A 92 -9.27 -3.20 2.80
C ALA A 92 -9.53 -3.29 4.31
N ALA A 93 -8.48 -3.43 5.12
CA ALA A 93 -8.59 -3.44 6.57
C ALA A 93 -9.08 -2.09 7.13
N VAL A 94 -8.54 -0.97 6.65
CA VAL A 94 -8.94 0.39 7.07
C VAL A 94 -10.39 0.68 6.67
N LYS A 95 -10.84 0.18 5.53
CA LYS A 95 -12.18 0.42 4.98
C LYS A 95 -13.21 -0.63 5.33
N ALA A 96 -12.84 -1.64 6.13
CA ALA A 96 -13.67 -2.80 6.44
C ALA A 96 -14.24 -3.50 5.19
N ASP A 97 -13.47 -3.53 4.10
CA ASP A 97 -13.80 -4.29 2.89
C ASP A 97 -13.57 -5.78 3.19
N ALA A 98 -14.67 -6.48 3.47
CA ALA A 98 -14.66 -7.90 3.78
C ALA A 98 -14.19 -8.74 2.58
N ALA A 99 -14.64 -8.43 1.36
CA ALA A 99 -14.35 -9.24 0.18
C ALA A 99 -12.84 -9.25 -0.14
N THR A 100 -12.21 -8.08 -0.12
CA THR A 100 -10.77 -7.97 -0.35
C THR A 100 -9.97 -8.55 0.82
N SER A 101 -10.43 -8.33 2.06
CA SER A 101 -9.78 -8.90 3.25
C SER A 101 -9.80 -10.44 3.26
N GLU A 102 -10.90 -11.05 2.87
CA GLU A 102 -11.06 -12.51 2.76
C GLU A 102 -10.22 -13.07 1.61
N SER A 103 -10.25 -12.43 0.45
CA SER A 103 -9.40 -12.79 -0.69
C SER A 103 -7.92 -12.75 -0.29
N PHE A 104 -7.50 -11.67 0.39
CA PHE A 104 -6.13 -11.53 0.87
C PHE A 104 -5.76 -12.60 1.90
N ASN A 105 -6.64 -12.92 2.86
CA ASN A 105 -6.40 -14.02 3.81
C ASN A 105 -6.17 -15.36 3.11
N ALA A 106 -6.95 -15.66 2.08
CA ALA A 106 -6.84 -16.90 1.32
C ALA A 106 -5.54 -16.94 0.48
N ASP A 107 -5.17 -15.81 -0.12
CA ASP A 107 -4.02 -15.69 -1.02
C ASP A 107 -2.67 -15.51 -0.29
N LEU A 108 -2.66 -15.01 0.95
CA LEU A 108 -1.45 -14.63 1.66
C LEU A 108 -0.49 -15.78 1.94
N LEU A 109 -0.99 -16.86 2.54
CA LEU A 109 -0.13 -18.00 2.88
C LEU A 109 0.47 -18.67 1.62
N PRO A 110 -0.30 -18.96 0.56
CA PRO A 110 0.27 -19.46 -0.70
C PRO A 110 1.29 -18.51 -1.32
N THR A 111 1.04 -17.20 -1.31
CA THR A 111 1.95 -16.21 -1.88
C THR A 111 3.25 -16.13 -1.09
N PHE A 112 3.19 -16.14 0.25
CA PHE A 112 4.37 -16.23 1.10
C PHE A 112 5.16 -17.52 0.85
N GLY A 113 4.49 -18.65 0.65
CA GLY A 113 5.15 -19.93 0.35
C GLY A 113 5.94 -19.90 -0.96
N ARG A 114 5.43 -19.23 -2.00
CA ARG A 114 6.09 -19.10 -3.31
C ARG A 114 7.21 -18.06 -3.30
N GLN A 115 6.96 -16.90 -2.69
CA GLN A 115 7.83 -15.72 -2.79
C GLN A 115 8.14 -15.12 -1.40
N PRO A 116 8.71 -15.89 -0.47
CA PRO A 116 8.84 -15.43 0.91
C PRO A 116 9.80 -14.25 1.02
N ARG A 117 10.86 -14.22 0.21
CA ARG A 117 11.84 -13.14 0.22
C ARG A 117 11.25 -11.82 -0.29
N ALA A 118 10.55 -11.85 -1.43
CA ALA A 118 9.93 -10.66 -2.00
C ALA A 118 8.92 -10.01 -1.02
N LEU A 119 8.13 -10.85 -0.33
CA LEU A 119 7.17 -10.37 0.67
C LEU A 119 7.87 -9.77 1.90
N LEU A 120 8.90 -10.44 2.43
CA LEU A 120 9.65 -9.95 3.58
C LEU A 120 10.44 -8.67 3.25
N ASP A 121 11.07 -8.59 2.08
CA ASP A 121 11.78 -7.39 1.61
C ASP A 121 10.79 -6.21 1.48
N ALA A 122 9.61 -6.43 0.88
CA ALA A 122 8.58 -5.39 0.79
C ALA A 122 8.09 -4.91 2.17
N LEU A 123 7.94 -5.82 3.13
CA LEU A 123 7.56 -5.48 4.51
C LEU A 123 8.69 -4.79 5.29
N ALA A 124 9.95 -5.15 5.05
CA ALA A 124 11.10 -4.49 5.66
C ALA A 124 11.21 -3.04 5.18
N ASP A 125 11.03 -2.80 3.87
CA ASP A 125 10.99 -1.48 3.27
C ASP A 125 9.77 -0.65 3.72
N ASN A 126 8.67 -1.33 4.08
CA ASN A 126 7.39 -0.71 4.42
C ASN A 126 6.91 -1.22 5.79
N GLY A 127 7.70 -1.00 6.84
CA GLY A 127 7.46 -1.55 8.18
C GLY A 127 6.06 -1.26 8.77
N TRP A 128 5.38 -0.21 8.30
CA TRP A 128 4.02 0.13 8.70
C TRP A 128 2.95 -0.84 8.16
N LEU A 129 3.25 -1.64 7.12
CA LEU A 129 2.39 -2.72 6.60
C LEU A 129 2.50 -4.03 7.39
N VAL A 130 3.53 -4.18 8.24
CA VAL A 130 3.77 -5.41 9.01
C VAL A 130 2.60 -5.78 9.91
N PRO A 131 1.99 -4.87 10.71
CA PRO A 131 0.92 -5.26 11.63
C PRO A 131 -0.29 -5.86 10.93
N VAL A 132 -0.77 -5.24 9.85
CA VAL A 132 -1.94 -5.73 9.10
C VAL A 132 -1.64 -7.04 8.38
N THR A 133 -0.47 -7.14 7.74
CA THR A 133 -0.08 -8.34 7.00
C THR A 133 0.06 -9.54 7.93
N CYS A 134 0.73 -9.37 9.08
CA CYS A 134 0.91 -10.46 10.03
C CYS A 134 -0.37 -10.80 10.81
N TYR A 135 -1.29 -9.84 10.97
CA TYR A 135 -2.65 -10.13 11.44
C TYR A 135 -3.38 -11.07 10.48
N HIS A 136 -3.40 -10.78 9.18
CA HIS A 136 -4.01 -11.63 8.16
C HIS A 136 -3.34 -13.01 8.06
N LEU A 137 -2.01 -13.05 8.19
CA LEU A 137 -1.26 -14.31 8.20
C LEU A 137 -1.65 -15.20 9.38
N GLY A 138 -1.80 -14.62 10.58
CA GLY A 138 -2.32 -15.35 11.75
C GLY A 138 -3.76 -15.82 11.56
N ARG A 139 -4.61 -14.95 10.99
CA ARG A 139 -6.04 -15.24 10.74
C ARG A 139 -6.25 -16.38 9.74
N HIS A 140 -5.36 -16.57 8.77
CA HIS A 140 -5.43 -17.68 7.82
C HIS A 140 -5.59 -19.06 8.49
N PHE A 141 -4.99 -19.26 9.67
CA PHE A 141 -5.04 -20.53 10.38
C PHE A 141 -6.34 -20.75 11.16
N ASP A 142 -7.15 -19.71 11.38
CA ASP A 142 -8.43 -19.80 12.09
C ASP A 142 -9.63 -19.63 11.15
N PHE A 143 -9.40 -19.30 9.88
CA PHE A 143 -10.45 -19.14 8.88
C PHE A 143 -11.16 -20.46 8.59
N GLU A 144 -12.48 -20.41 8.36
CA GLU A 144 -13.33 -21.54 7.92
C GLU A 144 -13.17 -22.84 8.75
N GLY A 145 -13.20 -22.73 10.09
CA GLY A 145 -13.23 -23.91 10.96
C GLY A 145 -11.91 -24.66 11.08
N ARG A 146 -10.81 -24.08 10.56
CA ARG A 146 -9.46 -24.67 10.67
C ARG A 146 -8.93 -24.76 12.10
N ALA A 147 -9.47 -23.99 13.04
CA ALA A 147 -9.15 -24.06 14.46
C ALA A 147 -7.64 -24.05 14.78
N GLY A 148 -6.85 -23.30 14.00
CA GLY A 148 -5.40 -23.20 14.16
C GLY A 148 -4.58 -24.28 13.44
N ALA A 149 -5.21 -25.16 12.65
CA ALA A 149 -4.51 -26.23 11.92
C ALA A 149 -3.37 -25.69 11.06
N GLY A 150 -2.19 -26.32 11.16
CA GLY A 150 -0.99 -25.94 10.41
C GLY A 150 -0.21 -24.74 10.98
N ARG A 151 -0.72 -24.01 11.99
CA ARG A 151 -0.02 -22.84 12.56
C ARG A 151 1.35 -23.23 13.14
N ALA A 152 1.38 -24.26 13.98
CA ALA A 152 2.61 -24.68 14.67
C ALA A 152 3.68 -25.14 13.67
N GLU A 153 3.28 -25.93 12.67
CA GLU A 153 4.15 -26.40 11.59
C GLU A 153 4.70 -25.23 10.77
N TRP A 154 3.84 -24.28 10.41
CA TRP A 154 4.28 -23.09 9.67
C TRP A 154 5.28 -22.25 10.46
N LEU A 155 5.05 -22.05 11.76
CA LEU A 155 5.97 -21.32 12.64
C LEU A 155 7.33 -21.99 12.71
N VAL A 156 7.37 -23.32 12.91
CA VAL A 156 8.63 -24.09 12.90
C VAL A 156 9.37 -23.91 11.57
N ALA A 157 8.65 -23.94 10.45
CA ALA A 157 9.25 -23.84 9.13
C ALA A 157 9.71 -22.41 8.75
N ASN A 158 9.11 -21.35 9.31
CA ASN A 158 9.28 -19.99 8.79
C ASN A 158 9.76 -18.95 9.81
N GLU A 159 9.78 -19.25 11.11
CA GLU A 159 10.18 -18.30 12.14
C GLU A 159 11.58 -17.72 11.90
N ALA A 160 12.57 -18.58 11.60
CA ALA A 160 13.93 -18.14 11.31
C ALA A 160 13.97 -17.21 10.08
N ARG A 161 13.17 -17.53 9.06
CA ARG A 161 13.08 -16.73 7.84
C ARG A 161 12.48 -15.35 8.11
N VAL A 162 11.40 -15.27 8.90
CA VAL A 162 10.79 -13.99 9.30
C VAL A 162 11.76 -13.14 10.11
N LYS A 163 12.49 -13.76 11.06
CA LYS A 163 13.51 -13.06 11.86
C LYS A 163 14.68 -12.52 11.02
N ALA A 164 15.05 -13.23 9.96
CA ALA A 164 16.11 -12.80 9.06
C ALA A 164 15.66 -11.71 8.07
N GLY A 165 14.39 -11.74 7.65
CA GLY A 165 13.86 -10.83 6.63
C GLY A 165 13.28 -9.52 7.15
N LEU A 166 13.01 -9.40 8.46
CA LEU A 166 12.43 -8.19 9.05
C LEU A 166 13.34 -7.60 10.13
N PRO A 167 13.28 -6.28 10.37
CA PRO A 167 13.88 -5.66 11.56
C PRO A 167 13.42 -6.36 12.84
N ALA A 168 14.32 -6.57 13.80
CA ALA A 168 14.07 -7.43 14.98
C ALA A 168 12.75 -7.12 15.71
N ALA A 169 12.44 -5.84 15.93
CA ALA A 169 11.19 -5.42 16.58
C ALA A 169 9.95 -5.76 15.74
N ALA A 170 10.03 -5.59 14.41
CA ALA A 170 8.95 -5.93 13.48
C ALA A 170 8.76 -7.45 13.38
N ALA A 171 9.86 -8.22 13.34
CA ALA A 171 9.82 -9.67 13.35
C ALA A 171 9.13 -10.23 14.60
N SER A 172 9.50 -9.73 15.79
CA SER A 172 8.88 -10.16 17.06
C SER A 172 7.38 -9.92 17.05
N ARG A 173 6.96 -8.69 16.73
CA ARG A 173 5.54 -8.31 16.66
C ARG A 173 4.79 -9.13 15.61
N CYS A 174 5.38 -9.36 14.44
CA CYS A 174 4.77 -10.18 13.40
C CYS A 174 4.52 -11.60 13.89
N LEU A 175 5.54 -12.25 14.46
CA LEU A 175 5.42 -13.63 14.96
C LEU A 175 4.48 -13.73 16.16
N GLU A 176 4.42 -12.73 17.02
CA GLU A 176 3.40 -12.62 18.06
C GLU A 176 1.99 -12.61 17.45
N GLN A 177 1.73 -11.79 16.43
CA GLN A 177 0.43 -11.76 15.75
C GLN A 177 0.07 -13.10 15.10
N VAL A 178 1.04 -13.82 14.54
CA VAL A 178 0.81 -15.13 13.89
C VAL A 178 0.54 -16.24 14.91
N ARG A 179 1.19 -16.20 16.09
CA ARG A 179 1.01 -17.18 17.16
C ARG A 179 -0.36 -17.10 17.83
N LEU A 180 -0.93 -15.90 17.91
CA LEU A 180 -2.19 -15.68 18.61
C LEU A 180 -3.36 -16.34 17.86
N PRO A 181 -4.09 -17.28 18.49
CA PRO A 181 -5.36 -17.77 17.96
C PRO A 181 -6.36 -16.61 17.85
N ARG A 182 -7.08 -16.55 16.73
CA ARG A 182 -8.17 -15.61 16.51
C ARG A 182 -9.47 -16.32 16.81
N ARG A 183 -10.21 -15.77 17.77
CA ARG A 183 -11.59 -16.19 18.00
C ARG A 183 -12.43 -15.73 16.80
N PRO A 184 -13.42 -16.52 16.35
CA PRO A 184 -14.49 -15.96 15.53
C PRO A 184 -15.06 -14.75 16.26
N ALA A 185 -15.36 -13.68 15.53
CA ALA A 185 -16.10 -12.56 16.12
C ALA A 185 -17.42 -13.12 16.71
N PRO A 186 -17.78 -12.76 17.95
CA PRO A 186 -19.02 -13.19 18.57
C PRO A 186 -20.25 -12.69 17.80
#